data_AF-A0A2M4C4P8-F1
#
_entry.id   AF-A0A2M4C4P8-F1
#
_cell.length_a   1.000
_cell.length_b   1.000
_cell.length_c   1.000
_cell.angle_alpha   90.00
_cell.angle_beta   90.00
_cell.angle_gamma   90.00
#
_symmetry.space_group_name_H-M   'P 1'
#
loop_
_entity.id
_entity.type
_entity.pdbx_description
1 polymer ?
#
loop_
_entity_poly.entity_id
_entity_poly.type
_entity_poly.pdbx_seq_one_letter_code
_entity_poly.pdbx_strand_id
1 'polypeptide(L)'
;FAAVVLAVISLAAVEQVAAQSGVITTGCGVLPTCGANQVAACCEPCYSVYCYYINRNCGKNCVKGCYCVLGYVQMQPNGPCVPKSQCRSGKK
;
A
#
# COMPACT_ATOMS: atom_id res chain seq x y z
N PHE A 1 -51.30 43.69 7.04
CA PHE A 1 -50.65 44.62 6.10
C PHE A 1 -49.16 44.57 6.38
N ALA A 2 -48.44 43.67 5.69
CA ALA A 2 -47.51 44.01 4.59
C ALA A 2 -46.11 44.35 5.16
N ALA A 3 -44.97 43.84 4.70
CA ALA A 3 -44.65 42.90 3.64
C ALA A 3 -43.24 42.34 3.90
N VAL A 4 -43.04 41.07 3.52
CA VAL A 4 -41.89 40.54 2.79
C VAL A 4 -40.61 41.39 2.77
N VAL A 5 -39.55 40.93 3.44
CA VAL A 5 -38.18 41.05 2.88
C VAL A 5 -37.50 39.70 3.05
N LEU A 6 -37.34 39.05 1.90
CA LEU A 6 -36.66 37.77 1.71
C LEU A 6 -35.14 37.96 1.75
N ALA A 7 -34.48 36.94 2.31
CA ALA A 7 -33.16 36.42 1.94
C ALA A 7 -31.91 37.31 2.10
N VAL A 8 -31.06 36.93 3.04
CA VAL A 8 -29.62 36.76 2.75
C VAL A 8 -29.16 35.40 3.29
N ILE A 9 -28.82 34.51 2.35
CA ILE A 9 -28.39 33.15 2.57
C ILE A 9 -26.93 33.20 3.07
N SER A 10 -26.71 32.85 4.35
CA SER A 10 -25.35 32.66 4.89
C SER A 10 -24.81 31.30 4.41
N LEU A 11 -24.31 31.24 3.18
CA LEU A 11 -23.49 30.12 2.70
C LEU A 11 -22.14 30.15 3.42
N ALA A 12 -21.97 29.27 4.42
CA ALA A 12 -20.73 28.54 4.71
C ALA A 12 -20.72 28.02 6.16
N ALA A 13 -21.64 27.10 6.50
CA ALA A 13 -21.30 26.08 7.50
C ALA A 13 -20.63 24.93 6.73
N VAL A 14 -19.38 25.13 6.33
CA VAL A 14 -18.54 24.01 5.89
C VAL A 14 -18.18 23.25 7.16
N GLU A 15 -18.97 22.24 7.49
CA GLU A 15 -18.60 21.26 8.52
C GLU A 15 -17.30 20.60 8.05
N GLN A 16 -16.18 21.03 8.64
CA GLN A 16 -14.91 20.37 8.48
C GLN A 16 -15.00 19.04 9.24
N VAL A 17 -15.53 18.01 8.58
CA VAL A 17 -15.16 16.63 8.93
C VAL A 17 -13.70 16.52 8.52
N ALA A 18 -12.81 16.94 9.42
CA ALA A 18 -11.45 16.49 9.41
C ALA A 18 -11.54 14.98 9.60
N ALA A 19 -11.47 14.24 8.48
CA ALA A 19 -11.07 12.86 8.53
C ALA A 19 -9.75 12.87 9.31
N GLN A 20 -9.81 12.50 10.59
CA GLN A 20 -8.63 12.19 11.37
C GLN A 20 -8.10 10.92 10.73
N SER A 21 -7.36 11.10 9.64
CA SER A 21 -6.49 10.11 9.05
C SER A 21 -5.41 9.93 10.09
N GLY A 22 -5.73 9.12 11.10
CA GLY A 22 -4.83 8.73 12.16
C GLY A 22 -3.69 8.01 11.47
N VAL A 23 -2.64 8.75 11.15
CA VAL A 23 -1.36 8.19 10.77
C VAL A 23 -0.90 7.45 12.02
N ILE A 24 -1.14 6.14 12.07
CA ILE A 24 -0.42 5.29 13.00
C ILE A 24 1.03 5.41 12.56
N THR A 25 1.79 6.32 13.17
CA THR A 25 3.22 6.49 12.91
C THR A 25 3.97 5.32 13.54
N THR A 26 3.78 4.11 13.01
CA THR A 26 4.91 3.18 12.92
C THR A 26 5.97 3.96 12.12
N GLY A 27 7.13 4.29 12.71
CA GLY A 27 8.10 5.33 12.29
C GLY A 27 8.69 5.25 10.87
N CYS A 28 7.83 5.20 9.87
CA CYS A 28 8.06 4.82 8.49
C CYS A 28 7.22 5.67 7.51
N GLY A 29 6.33 6.51 8.05
CA GLY A 29 5.53 7.47 7.30
C GLY A 29 4.48 6.81 6.40
N VAL A 30 4.10 7.49 5.33
CA VAL A 30 3.00 7.09 4.43
C VAL A 30 3.41 5.94 3.52
N LEU A 31 2.87 4.74 3.73
CA LEU A 31 3.14 3.56 2.91
C LEU A 31 2.54 3.69 1.50
N PRO A 32 3.19 3.09 0.47
CA PRO A 32 2.64 3.08 -0.88
C PRO A 32 1.40 2.18 -0.98
N THR A 33 0.51 2.48 -1.94
CA THR A 33 -0.55 1.56 -2.34
C THR A 33 0.04 0.40 -3.12
N CYS A 34 -0.28 -0.84 -2.73
CA CYS A 34 0.26 -2.05 -3.34
C CYS A 34 -0.75 -2.76 -4.25
N GLY A 35 -0.24 -3.59 -5.16
CA GLY A 35 -1.05 -4.41 -6.05
C GLY A 35 -1.62 -5.66 -5.37
N ALA A 36 -2.23 -6.53 -6.16
CA ALA A 36 -2.76 -7.80 -5.68
C ALA A 36 -1.66 -8.68 -5.06
N ASN A 37 -1.97 -9.32 -3.94
CA ASN A 37 -1.09 -10.21 -3.18
C ASN A 37 0.22 -9.54 -2.71
N GLN A 38 0.18 -8.22 -2.52
CA GLN A 38 1.28 -7.44 -1.99
C GLN A 38 0.83 -6.70 -0.71
N VAL A 39 1.76 -6.53 0.21
CA VAL A 39 1.59 -5.74 1.43
C VAL A 39 2.66 -4.66 1.47
N ALA A 40 2.24 -3.45 1.86
CA ALA A 40 3.16 -2.36 2.06
C ALA A 40 3.92 -2.61 3.36
N ALA A 41 5.25 -2.60 3.29
CA ALA A 41 6.10 -2.73 4.46
C ALA A 41 7.14 -1.62 4.50
N CYS A 42 7.54 -1.32 5.73
CA CYS A 42 8.55 -0.30 6.00
C CYS A 42 9.94 -0.75 5.63
N CYS A 43 10.24 -2.03 5.87
CA CYS A 43 11.49 -2.66 5.52
C CYS A 43 11.22 -3.87 4.64
N GLU A 44 12.10 -4.09 3.68
CA GLU A 44 12.16 -5.33 2.93
C GLU A 44 12.34 -6.52 3.90
N PRO A 45 11.55 -7.59 3.77
CA PRO A 45 11.82 -8.82 4.48
C PRO A 45 13.18 -9.37 4.07
N CYS A 46 13.94 -9.94 5.01
CA CYS A 46 15.25 -10.51 4.69
C CYS A 46 15.23 -11.54 3.54
N TYR A 47 14.08 -12.17 3.32
CA TYR A 47 13.88 -13.18 2.30
C TYR A 47 12.85 -12.72 1.28
N SER A 48 13.31 -12.51 0.04
CA SER A 48 12.44 -12.29 -1.11
C SER A 48 12.36 -13.59 -1.92
N VAL A 49 11.17 -14.16 -1.99
CA VAL A 49 10.93 -15.45 -2.65
C VAL A 49 10.49 -15.21 -4.09
N TYR A 50 11.29 -15.69 -5.04
CA TYR A 50 10.98 -15.64 -6.47
C TYR A 50 10.50 -17.00 -6.97
N CYS A 51 9.97 -17.03 -8.19
CA CYS A 51 9.60 -18.28 -8.83
C CYS A 51 10.77 -19.27 -8.95
N TYR A 52 11.98 -18.80 -9.24
CA TYR A 52 13.11 -19.68 -9.58
C TYR A 52 14.26 -19.67 -8.56
N TYR A 53 14.23 -18.75 -7.60
CA TYR A 53 15.27 -18.63 -6.59
C TYR A 53 14.74 -17.91 -5.35
N ILE A 54 15.51 -17.94 -4.27
CA ILE A 54 15.25 -17.16 -3.06
C ILE A 54 16.40 -16.18 -2.93
N ASN A 55 16.08 -14.89 -2.82
CA ASN A 55 17.06 -13.88 -2.49
C ASN A 55 17.06 -13.69 -0.97
N ARG A 56 18.20 -14.04 -0.34
CA ARG A 56 18.44 -13.79 1.10
C ARG A 56 19.25 -12.51 1.23
N ASN A 57 18.56 -11.37 1.23
CA ASN A 57 19.20 -10.08 1.42
C ASN A 57 18.57 -9.38 2.63
N CYS A 58 19.07 -9.71 3.83
CA CYS A 58 18.83 -8.95 5.05
C CYS A 58 19.56 -7.59 4.94
N GLY A 59 19.19 -6.74 3.97
CA GLY A 59 19.83 -5.45 3.75
C GLY A 59 19.95 -4.69 5.08
N LYS A 60 21.10 -4.04 5.30
CA LYS A 60 21.29 -3.20 6.51
C LYS A 60 20.34 -2.01 6.53
N ASN A 61 19.83 -1.63 5.35
CA ASN A 61 18.93 -0.52 5.15
C ASN A 61 17.51 -1.04 4.96
N CYS A 62 16.59 -0.48 5.75
CA CYS A 62 15.16 -0.69 5.67
C CYS A 62 14.62 -0.03 4.38
N VAL A 63 14.44 -0.82 3.33
CA VAL A 63 13.82 -0.34 2.08
C VAL A 63 12.31 -0.40 2.23
N LYS A 64 11.64 0.71 1.99
CA LYS A 64 10.17 0.81 2.02
C LYS A 64 9.59 0.45 0.66
N GLY A 65 8.54 -0.36 0.64
CA GLY A 65 7.95 -0.80 -0.61
C GLY A 65 6.81 -1.79 -0.45
N CYS A 66 6.42 -2.39 -1.57
CA CYS A 66 5.42 -3.44 -1.65
C CYS A 66 6.10 -4.78 -1.78
N TYR A 67 5.77 -5.70 -0.89
CA TYR A 67 6.36 -7.05 -0.83
C TYR A 67 5.28 -8.11 -0.94
N CYS A 68 5.61 -9.29 -1.44
CA CYS A 68 4.65 -10.38 -1.53
C CYS A 68 4.14 -10.79 -0.15
N VAL A 69 2.83 -10.97 -0.02
CA VAL A 69 2.26 -11.58 1.19
C VAL A 69 2.76 -13.02 1.33
N LEU A 70 2.73 -13.55 2.56
CA LEU A 70 3.15 -14.93 2.83
C LEU A 70 2.40 -15.93 1.94
N GLY A 71 3.13 -16.90 1.39
CA GLY A 71 2.60 -17.91 0.47
C GLY A 71 2.61 -17.52 -1.01
N TYR A 72 2.88 -16.25 -1.33
CA TYR A 72 3.04 -15.77 -2.70
C TYR A 72 4.51 -15.52 -3.01
N VAL A 73 4.86 -15.62 -4.29
CA VAL A 73 6.22 -15.43 -4.79
C VAL A 73 6.24 -14.44 -5.93
N GLN A 74 7.34 -13.72 -6.06
CA GLN A 74 7.48 -12.75 -7.14
C GLN A 74 7.85 -13.47 -8.46
N MET A 75 7.11 -13.17 -9.52
CA MET A 75 7.35 -13.84 -10.81
C MET A 75 8.72 -13.44 -11.41
N GLN A 76 9.08 -12.17 -11.27
CA GLN A 76 10.33 -11.53 -11.73
C GLN A 76 10.67 -10.38 -10.76
N PRO A 77 11.92 -9.86 -10.74
CA PRO A 77 12.26 -8.66 -9.96
C PRO A 77 11.27 -7.52 -10.21
N ASN A 78 10.68 -6.97 -9.14
CA ASN A 78 9.65 -5.93 -9.18
C ASN A 78 8.36 -6.31 -9.92
N GLY A 79 8.17 -7.59 -10.23
CA GLY A 79 6.96 -8.13 -10.88
C GLY A 79 5.82 -8.42 -9.90
N PRO A 80 4.71 -8.96 -10.41
CA PRO A 80 3.55 -9.32 -9.60
C PRO A 80 3.86 -10.51 -8.67
N CYS A 81 3.13 -10.55 -7.55
CA CYS A 81 3.14 -11.65 -6.61
C CYS A 81 2.07 -12.67 -6.99
N VAL A 82 2.51 -13.89 -7.26
CA VAL A 82 1.67 -15.00 -7.73
C VAL A 82 1.81 -16.21 -6.82
N PRO A 83 0.81 -17.11 -6.75
CA PRO A 83 0.96 -18.40 -6.12
C PRO A 83 2.13 -19.17 -6.75
N LYS A 84 2.88 -19.94 -5.95
CA LYS A 84 4.02 -20.74 -6.46
C LYS A 84 3.62 -21.68 -7.60
N SER A 85 2.38 -22.18 -7.60
CA SER A 85 1.83 -23.04 -8.66
C SER A 85 1.71 -22.35 -10.02
N GLN A 86 1.69 -21.02 -10.07
CA GLN A 86 1.66 -20.24 -11.31
C GLN A 86 3.06 -19.96 -11.88
N CYS A 87 4.11 -20.31 -11.14
CA CYS A 87 5.45 -20.27 -11.69
C CYS A 87 5.53 -21.27 -12.85
N ARG A 88 5.74 -20.77 -14.07
CA ARG A 88 6.06 -21.63 -15.21
C ARG A 88 7.29 -22.45 -14.83
N SER A 89 7.28 -23.75 -15.09
CA SER A 89 8.50 -24.56 -14.97
C SER A 89 9.51 -23.99 -15.96
N GLY A 90 10.50 -23.26 -15.48
CA GLY A 90 11.65 -22.88 -16.29
C GLY A 90 12.32 -24.18 -16.71
N LYS A 91 12.13 -24.59 -17.97
CA LYS A 91 13.05 -25.55 -18.57
C LYS A 91 14.41 -24.87 -18.55
N LYS A 92 15.34 -25.50 -17.83
CA LYS A 92 16.77 -25.20 -17.94
C LYS A 92 17.21 -25.34 -19.39
#